data_AF-A0AAD8JH93-F1
#
_entry.id   AF-A0AAD8JH93-F1
#
_cell.length_a   1.000
_cell.length_b   1.000
_cell.length_c   1.000
_cell.angle_alpha   90.00
_cell.angle_beta   90.00
_cell.angle_gamma   90.00
#
_symmetry.space_group_name_H-M   'P 1'
#
loop_
_entity.id
_entity.type
_entity.pdbx_description
1 polymer ?
#
loop_
_entity_poly.entity_id
_entity_poly.type
_entity_poly.pdbx_seq_one_letter_code
_entity_poly.pdbx_strand_id
1 'polypeptide(L)'
;MADIKKPEDVVTVNVHVAKDLLGSGSRYLDVRTSEDYNNGHVDNAVNVPYMFMTQEGRVKNPDFLAQVSSVFKKEEQLIVGCNIGGRAMKACVDLLNDGYQQVTRMGGGYTAWTESLKETSRSRSGSEKGKNYLNIVPAPKILGAKTISTKTPVFEKKHSRCNRRILDVQ
;
A
#
# COMPACT_ATOMS: atom_id res chain seq x y z
N MET A 1 19.21 14.31 -23.28
CA MET A 1 18.45 15.09 -22.29
C MET A 1 17.44 14.13 -21.70
N ALA A 2 17.41 13.91 -20.38
CA ALA A 2 16.40 13.05 -19.78
C ALA A 2 15.03 13.71 -19.96
N ASP A 3 14.04 12.96 -20.45
CA ASP A 3 12.68 13.46 -20.62
C ASP A 3 12.09 13.86 -19.26
N ILE A 4 11.80 15.15 -19.09
CA ILE A 4 11.13 15.67 -17.90
C ILE A 4 9.73 15.06 -17.85
N LYS A 5 9.48 14.26 -16.81
CA LYS A 5 8.19 13.61 -16.57
C LYS A 5 7.15 14.63 -16.17
N LYS A 6 5.95 14.46 -16.70
CA LYS A 6 4.81 15.34 -16.51
C LYS A 6 3.79 14.71 -15.56
N PRO A 7 2.90 15.52 -14.97
CA PRO A 7 1.79 15.01 -14.15
C PRO A 7 0.91 13.96 -14.82
N GLU A 8 0.82 13.96 -16.16
CA GLU A 8 0.06 12.99 -16.96
C GLU A 8 0.70 11.59 -16.99
N ASP A 9 2.01 11.48 -16.73
CA ASP A 9 2.73 10.22 -16.66
C ASP A 9 2.48 9.48 -15.33
N VAL A 10 1.87 10.15 -14.35
CA VAL A 10 1.62 9.58 -13.03
C VAL A 10 0.43 8.63 -13.07
N VAL A 11 0.70 7.34 -12.92
CA VAL A 11 -0.33 6.31 -12.80
C VAL A 11 -1.13 6.54 -11.51
N THR A 12 -2.45 6.63 -11.64
CA THR A 12 -3.37 6.76 -10.50
C THR A 12 -4.19 5.49 -10.34
N VAL A 13 -4.22 4.94 -9.12
CA VAL A 13 -4.99 3.74 -8.78
C VAL A 13 -6.09 4.05 -7.79
N ASN A 14 -7.14 3.23 -7.80
CA ASN A 14 -8.19 3.29 -6.79
C ASN A 14 -7.70 2.76 -5.43
N VAL A 15 -8.39 3.13 -4.35
CA VAL A 15 -8.14 2.66 -2.98
C VAL A 15 -8.14 1.13 -2.86
N HIS A 16 -9.05 0.44 -3.56
CA HIS A 16 -9.12 -1.03 -3.51
C HIS A 16 -7.86 -1.67 -4.11
N VAL A 17 -7.47 -1.23 -5.30
CA VAL A 17 -6.24 -1.69 -5.97
C VAL A 17 -5.02 -1.37 -5.12
N ALA A 18 -4.96 -0.18 -4.51
CA ALA A 18 -3.87 0.17 -3.62
C ALA A 18 -3.81 -0.76 -2.39
N LYS A 19 -4.95 -1.18 -1.83
CA LYS A 19 -5.00 -2.13 -0.73
C LYS A 19 -4.45 -3.50 -1.14
N ASP A 20 -4.80 -3.97 -2.34
CA ASP A 20 -4.29 -5.24 -2.88
C ASP A 20 -2.76 -5.17 -3.09
N LEU A 21 -2.27 -4.05 -3.64
CA LEU A 21 -0.84 -3.81 -3.82
C LEU A 21 -0.09 -3.78 -2.48
N LEU A 22 -0.64 -3.13 -1.46
CA LEU A 22 -0.08 -3.17 -0.10
C LEU A 22 -0.05 -4.59 0.47
N GLY A 23 -1.09 -5.40 0.22
CA GLY A 23 -1.11 -6.81 0.58
C GLY A 23 -0.07 -7.66 -0.16
N SER A 24 0.33 -7.24 -1.36
CA SER A 24 1.38 -7.91 -2.16
C SER A 24 2.82 -7.54 -1.75
N GLY A 25 2.98 -6.60 -0.80
CA GLY A 25 4.28 -6.15 -0.33
C GLY A 25 4.76 -4.82 -0.94
N SER A 26 3.92 -4.11 -1.70
CA SER A 26 4.23 -2.74 -2.14
C SER A 26 4.34 -1.81 -0.93
N ARG A 27 5.14 -0.75 -1.06
CA ARG A 27 5.37 0.17 0.05
C ARG A 27 4.57 1.45 -0.10
N TYR A 28 4.05 1.96 1.02
CA TYR A 28 3.30 3.21 1.04
C TYR A 28 4.17 4.38 1.51
N LEU A 29 4.17 5.46 0.74
CA LEU A 29 4.80 6.73 1.07
C LEU A 29 3.72 7.76 1.38
N ASP A 30 3.68 8.21 2.63
CA ASP A 30 2.80 9.27 3.08
C ASP A 30 3.52 10.63 3.03
N VAL A 31 3.07 11.51 2.14
CA VAL A 31 3.67 12.84 1.96
C VAL A 31 3.00 13.96 2.77
N ARG A 32 2.13 13.60 3.71
CA ARG A 32 1.52 14.55 4.66
C ARG A 32 2.53 15.01 5.71
N THR A 33 2.12 15.98 6.52
CA THR A 33 2.95 16.42 7.65
C THR A 33 3.00 15.33 8.72
N SER A 34 3.99 15.39 9.59
CA SER A 34 4.12 14.40 10.65
C SER A 34 2.97 14.45 11.65
N GLU A 35 2.33 15.61 11.86
CA GLU A 35 1.12 15.69 12.69
C GLU A 35 -0.04 14.90 12.07
N ASP A 36 -0.27 15.06 10.76
CA ASP A 36 -1.30 14.32 10.02
C ASP A 36 -1.07 12.80 10.10
N TYR A 37 0.19 12.37 10.04
CA TYR A 37 0.56 10.95 10.12
C TYR A 37 0.38 10.38 11.53
N ASN A 38 0.72 11.15 12.57
CA ASN A 38 0.53 10.75 13.96
C ASN A 38 -0.96 10.62 14.35
N ASN A 39 -1.83 11.41 13.73
CA ASN A 39 -3.28 11.32 13.92
C ASN A 39 -3.89 10.04 13.28
N GLY A 40 -3.18 9.39 12.38
CA GLY A 40 -3.59 8.15 11.73
C GLY A 40 -2.98 8.01 10.34
N HIS A 41 -2.58 6.78 10.02
CA HIS A 41 -1.90 6.45 8.77
C HIS A 41 -2.27 5.06 8.29
N VAL A 42 -1.88 4.76 7.06
CA VAL A 42 -2.00 3.43 6.47
C VAL A 42 -0.97 2.50 7.10
N ASP A 43 -1.35 1.25 7.38
CA ASP A 43 -0.42 0.27 7.95
C ASP A 43 0.83 0.09 7.08
N ASN A 44 2.01 0.00 7.71
CA ASN A 44 3.32 -0.08 7.06
C ASN A 44 3.68 1.12 6.16
N ALA A 45 2.99 2.26 6.31
CA ALA A 45 3.36 3.49 5.63
C ALA A 45 4.59 4.14 6.24
N VAL A 46 5.46 4.69 5.39
CA VAL A 46 6.53 5.59 5.83
C VAL A 46 6.12 7.03 5.56
N ASN A 47 6.28 7.89 6.56
CA ASN A 47 6.05 9.33 6.41
C ASN A 47 7.32 10.04 5.93
N VAL A 48 7.21 10.76 4.82
CA VAL A 48 8.22 11.74 4.39
C VAL A 48 7.48 13.01 3.96
N PRO A 49 7.43 14.05 4.81
CA PRO A 49 6.69 15.27 4.50
C PRO A 49 7.23 15.96 3.25
N TYR A 50 6.36 16.17 2.26
CA TYR A 50 6.71 16.93 1.05
C TYR A 50 6.72 18.44 1.30
N MET A 51 5.92 18.89 2.27
CA MET A 51 5.85 20.28 2.71
C MET A 51 5.84 20.33 4.22
N PHE A 52 6.56 21.29 4.78
CA PHE A 52 6.54 21.62 6.20
C PHE A 52 5.58 22.76 6.47
N MET A 53 4.92 22.70 7.62
CA MET A 53 4.13 23.80 8.16
C MET A 53 5.04 24.65 9.04
N THR A 54 5.28 25.88 8.64
CA THR A 54 6.08 26.87 9.37
C THR A 54 5.19 28.05 9.76
N GLN A 55 5.69 28.95 10.62
CA GLN A 55 4.97 30.17 11.00
C GLN A 55 4.66 31.06 9.78
N GLU A 56 5.49 30.99 8.74
CA GLU A 56 5.34 31.73 7.48
C GLU A 56 4.44 31.00 6.46
N GLY A 57 3.97 29.80 6.80
CA GLY A 57 3.08 28.99 5.97
C GLY A 57 3.72 27.69 5.48
N ARG A 58 3.30 27.26 4.28
CA ARG A 58 3.70 25.97 3.69
C ARG A 58 4.99 26.13 2.89
N VAL A 59 6.05 25.49 3.35
CA VAL A 59 7.36 25.50 2.68
C VAL A 59 7.66 24.12 2.11
N LYS A 60 8.15 24.04 0.86
CA LYS A 60 8.55 22.77 0.23
C LYS A 60 9.79 22.22 0.94
N ASN A 61 9.78 20.92 1.23
CA ASN A 61 10.95 20.25 1.78
C ASN A 61 12.03 20.06 0.68
N PRO A 62 13.23 20.67 0.81
CA PRO A 62 14.31 20.47 -0.15
C PRO A 62 14.93 19.06 -0.05
N ASP A 63 14.91 18.46 1.13
CA ASP A 63 15.54 17.16 1.41
C ASP A 63 14.60 15.98 1.13
N PHE A 64 13.42 16.23 0.56
CA PHE A 64 12.41 15.20 0.29
C PHE A 64 12.99 14.02 -0.50
N LEU A 65 13.70 14.30 -1.61
CA LEU A 65 14.26 13.25 -2.47
C LEU A 65 15.36 12.44 -1.75
N ALA A 66 16.21 13.12 -0.97
CA ALA A 66 17.26 12.46 -0.19
C ALA A 66 16.68 11.53 0.87
N GLN A 67 15.63 11.97 1.58
CA GLN A 67 14.93 11.15 2.57
C GLN A 67 14.27 9.94 1.92
N VAL A 68 13.56 10.11 0.80
CA VAL A 68 12.95 8.98 0.10
C VAL A 68 14.02 7.99 -0.39
N SER A 69 15.13 8.47 -0.97
CA SER A 69 16.21 7.60 -1.43
C SER A 69 16.94 6.85 -0.32
N SER A 70 16.90 7.35 0.93
CA SER A 70 17.48 6.64 2.07
C SER A 70 16.61 5.47 2.55
N VAL A 71 15.31 5.53 2.28
CA VAL A 71 14.33 4.56 2.76
C VAL A 71 13.90 3.59 1.66
N PHE A 72 13.80 4.06 0.42
CA PHE A 72 13.23 3.36 -0.72
C PHE A 72 14.26 3.19 -1.83
N LYS A 73 14.19 2.05 -2.52
CA LYS A 73 15.00 1.80 -3.73
C LYS A 73 14.23 2.25 -4.96
N LYS A 74 14.94 2.59 -6.03
CA LYS A 74 14.34 3.15 -7.27
C LYS A 74 13.53 2.12 -8.07
N GLU A 75 13.78 0.84 -7.83
CA GLU A 75 13.14 -0.29 -8.49
C GLU A 75 11.87 -0.79 -7.76
N GLU A 76 11.69 -0.38 -6.50
CA GLU A 76 10.56 -0.82 -5.68
C GLU A 76 9.23 -0.20 -6.14
N GLN A 77 8.13 -0.95 -5.97
CA GLN A 77 6.79 -0.42 -6.20
C GLN A 77 6.37 0.49 -5.05
N LEU A 78 6.26 1.78 -5.37
CA LEU A 78 5.96 2.83 -4.42
C LEU A 78 4.55 3.37 -4.65
N ILE A 79 3.74 3.34 -3.60
CA ILE A 79 2.40 3.93 -3.58
C ILE A 79 2.47 5.24 -2.81
N VAL A 80 2.25 6.36 -3.48
CA VAL A 80 2.29 7.69 -2.88
C VAL A 80 0.89 8.16 -2.53
N GLY A 81 0.72 8.56 -1.28
CA GLY A 81 -0.52 9.08 -0.72
C GLY A 81 -0.39 10.45 -0.11
N CYS A 82 -1.46 11.23 -0.16
CA CYS A 82 -1.61 12.42 0.68
C CYS A 82 -3.06 12.54 1.13
N ASN A 83 -3.45 13.67 1.73
CA ASN A 83 -4.82 13.83 2.25
C ASN A 83 -5.90 13.72 1.15
N ILE A 84 -5.85 14.57 0.13
CA ILE A 84 -6.86 14.62 -0.97
C ILE A 84 -6.27 14.25 -2.34
N GLY A 85 -4.97 14.47 -2.53
CA GLY A 85 -4.24 14.04 -3.74
C GLY A 85 -3.30 15.08 -4.36
N GLY A 86 -3.53 16.38 -4.13
CA GLY A 86 -2.75 17.44 -4.81
C GLY A 86 -1.25 17.41 -4.50
N ARG A 87 -0.86 17.13 -3.25
CA ARG A 87 0.56 17.00 -2.85
C ARG A 87 1.22 15.76 -3.43
N ALA A 88 0.50 14.64 -3.41
CA ALA A 88 0.98 13.37 -3.96
C ALA A 88 1.31 13.48 -5.45
N MET A 89 0.54 14.25 -6.24
CA MET A 89 0.83 14.47 -7.65
C MET A 89 2.24 15.04 -7.88
N LYS A 90 2.56 16.13 -7.16
CA LYS A 90 3.83 16.82 -7.30
C LYS A 90 4.98 15.95 -6.81
N ALA A 91 4.79 15.26 -5.69
CA ALA A 91 5.75 14.30 -5.18
C ALA A 91 6.01 13.17 -6.19
N CYS A 92 4.98 12.60 -6.83
CA CYS A 92 5.17 11.56 -7.84
C CYS A 92 5.98 12.06 -9.03
N VAL A 93 5.71 13.27 -9.54
CA VAL A 93 6.48 13.85 -10.64
C VAL A 93 7.94 14.05 -10.24
N ASP A 94 8.20 14.58 -9.05
CA ASP A 94 9.56 14.76 -8.54
C ASP A 94 10.29 13.41 -8.40
N LEU A 95 9.60 12.34 -7.95
CA LEU A 95 10.16 10.99 -7.85
C LEU A 95 10.41 10.34 -9.22
N LEU A 96 9.49 10.48 -10.17
CA LEU A 96 9.68 9.98 -11.53
C LEU A 96 10.89 10.66 -12.20
N ASN A 97 11.08 11.96 -11.96
CA ASN A 97 12.24 12.71 -12.45
C ASN A 97 13.55 12.33 -11.75
N ASP A 98 13.51 11.89 -10.49
CA ASP A 98 14.67 11.33 -9.78
C ASP A 98 15.08 9.93 -10.28
N GLY A 99 14.19 9.27 -11.05
CA GLY A 99 14.46 7.98 -11.69
C GLY A 99 13.77 6.79 -11.04
N TYR A 100 12.77 7.01 -10.18
CA TYR A 100 11.90 5.94 -9.71
C TYR A 100 11.03 5.44 -10.87
N GLN A 101 11.03 4.12 -11.10
CA GLN A 101 10.33 3.55 -12.26
C GLN A 101 8.87 3.23 -11.96
N GLN A 102 8.58 2.79 -10.74
CA GLN A 102 7.28 2.24 -10.35
C GLN A 102 6.60 3.10 -9.28
N VAL A 103 6.26 4.34 -9.66
CA VAL A 103 5.55 5.28 -8.78
C VAL A 103 4.07 5.31 -9.13
N THR A 104 3.23 4.94 -8.16
CA THR A 104 1.78 4.91 -8.30
C THR A 104 1.15 5.84 -7.29
N ARG A 105 0.20 6.67 -7.71
CA ARG A 105 -0.57 7.53 -6.83
C ARG A 105 -1.86 6.85 -6.39
N MET A 106 -2.19 6.89 -5.11
CA MET A 106 -3.52 6.54 -4.63
C MET A 106 -4.52 7.69 -4.89
N GLY A 107 -5.56 7.42 -5.68
CA GLY A 107 -6.67 8.32 -5.93
C GLY A 107 -7.54 8.51 -4.69
N GLY A 108 -8.01 9.74 -4.45
CA GLY A 108 -8.81 10.10 -3.27
C GLY A 108 -8.04 10.23 -1.95
N GLY A 109 -6.77 9.80 -1.92
CA GLY A 109 -5.87 9.98 -0.78
C GLY A 109 -6.31 9.26 0.49
N TYR A 110 -5.87 9.78 1.64
CA TYR A 110 -6.17 9.22 2.95
C TYR A 110 -7.67 9.28 3.30
N THR A 111 -8.39 10.31 2.85
CA THR A 111 -9.85 10.38 3.05
C THR A 111 -10.54 9.16 2.46
N ALA A 112 -10.28 8.86 1.19
CA ALA A 112 -10.88 7.70 0.52
C ALA A 112 -10.43 6.37 1.15
N TRP A 113 -9.19 6.30 1.65
CA TRP A 113 -8.72 5.14 2.43
C TRP A 113 -9.58 4.91 3.68
N THR A 114 -9.76 5.95 4.51
CA THR A 114 -10.57 5.83 5.74
C THR A 114 -12.04 5.52 5.47
N GLU A 115 -12.60 6.02 4.38
CA GLU A 115 -13.96 5.68 3.96
C GLU A 115 -14.09 4.19 3.59
N SER A 116 -13.11 3.63 2.87
CA SER A 116 -13.09 2.21 2.52
C SER A 116 -13.02 1.29 3.75
N LEU A 117 -12.34 1.71 4.81
CA LEU A 117 -12.29 0.98 6.08
C LEU A 117 -13.66 0.98 6.78
N LYS A 118 -14.38 2.10 6.76
CA LYS A 118 -15.75 2.21 7.28
C LYS A 118 -16.71 1.30 6.51
N GLU A 119 -16.61 1.27 5.18
CA GLU A 119 -17.45 0.40 4.35
C GLU A 119 -17.22 -1.08 4.64
N THR A 120 -15.96 -1.49 4.80
CA THR A 120 -15.60 -2.88 5.14
C THR A 120 -16.19 -3.30 6.50
N SER A 121 -16.28 -2.37 7.46
CA SER A 121 -16.89 -2.65 8.77
C SER A 121 -18.42 -2.75 8.72
N ARG A 122 -19.06 -2.05 7.79
CA ARG A 122 -20.53 -1.94 7.68
C ARG A 122 -21.16 -3.09 6.89
N SER A 123 -20.44 -3.66 5.93
CA SER A 123 -20.90 -4.82 5.15
C SER A 123 -20.97 -6.13 5.96
N ARG A 124 -20.36 -6.19 7.16
CA ARG A 124 -20.56 -7.30 8.11
C ARG A 124 -21.86 -7.19 8.92
N SER A 125 -22.60 -6.10 8.79
CA SER A 125 -23.89 -5.87 9.42
C SER A 125 -24.95 -5.45 8.39
N GLY A 126 -25.37 -6.38 7.52
CA GLY A 126 -26.70 -6.42 6.89
C GLY A 126 -27.14 -5.32 5.88
N SER A 127 -27.76 -5.80 4.79
CA SER A 127 -28.66 -5.12 3.84
C SER A 127 -28.08 -4.25 2.71
N GLU A 128 -27.89 -4.94 1.58
CA GLU A 128 -28.09 -4.52 0.18
C GLU A 128 -28.92 -3.24 -0.03
N LYS A 129 -28.26 -2.12 -0.37
CA LYS A 129 -28.81 -1.05 -1.24
C LYS A 129 -27.69 -0.40 -2.04
N GLY A 130 -27.77 -0.59 -3.36
CA GLY A 130 -26.71 -0.28 -4.30
C GLY A 130 -26.43 1.21 -4.53
N LYS A 131 -25.23 1.46 -5.05
CA LYS A 131 -24.95 2.53 -6.01
C LYS A 131 -24.01 1.99 -7.09
N ASN A 132 -24.50 2.02 -8.32
CA ASN A 132 -23.82 1.65 -9.56
C ASN A 132 -22.49 2.40 -9.71
N TYR A 133 -21.40 1.65 -9.86
CA TYR A 133 -20.23 2.09 -10.63
C TYR A 133 -19.98 1.06 -11.73
N LEU A 134 -20.89 1.06 -12.72
CA LEU A 134 -20.60 0.48 -14.02
C LEU A 134 -20.01 1.61 -14.87
N ASN A 135 -18.69 1.58 -15.08
CA ASN A 135 -18.13 1.89 -16.38
C ASN A 135 -16.85 1.08 -16.59
N ILE A 136 -16.94 0.31 -17.68
CA ILE A 136 -16.13 -0.80 -18.12
C ILE A 136 -14.80 -0.30 -18.71
N VAL A 137 -13.70 -0.99 -18.41
CA VAL A 137 -12.65 -1.25 -19.41
C VAL A 137 -12.40 -2.76 -19.43
N PRO A 138 -12.50 -3.44 -20.60
CA PRO A 138 -12.43 -4.88 -20.66
C PRO A 138 -11.01 -5.39 -20.39
N ALA A 139 -10.90 -6.36 -19.48
CA ALA A 139 -9.68 -7.10 -19.22
C ALA A 139 -9.24 -7.89 -20.47
N PRO A 140 -7.93 -7.94 -20.79
CA PRO A 140 -7.43 -8.90 -21.77
C PRO A 140 -7.56 -10.32 -21.18
N LYS A 141 -8.21 -11.21 -21.93
CA LYS A 141 -8.38 -12.62 -21.57
C LYS A 141 -7.01 -13.30 -21.56
N ILE A 142 -6.51 -13.67 -20.38
CA ILE A 142 -5.44 -14.67 -20.28
C ILE A 142 -6.08 -16.06 -20.26
N LEU A 143 -5.78 -16.82 -21.30
CA LEU A 143 -6.26 -18.18 -21.51
C LEU A 143 -5.39 -19.15 -20.70
N GLY A 144 -6.00 -19.86 -19.75
CA GLY A 144 -5.58 -21.21 -19.35
C GLY A 144 -4.43 -21.33 -18.34
N ALA A 145 -4.78 -21.61 -17.08
CA ALA A 145 -3.93 -22.43 -16.20
C ALA A 145 -4.82 -23.39 -15.41
N LYS A 146 -4.47 -24.67 -15.51
CA LYS A 146 -5.23 -25.83 -15.04
C LYS A 146 -5.23 -25.91 -13.51
N THR A 147 -6.39 -26.29 -12.97
CA THR A 147 -6.65 -26.66 -11.59
C THR A 147 -5.68 -27.74 -11.11
N ILE A 148 -4.88 -27.46 -10.07
CA ILE A 148 -4.19 -28.50 -9.30
C ILE A 148 -4.85 -28.54 -7.93
N SER A 149 -5.60 -29.62 -7.73
CA SER A 149 -6.21 -30.02 -6.47
C SER A 149 -5.11 -30.46 -5.49
N THR A 150 -4.87 -29.69 -4.44
CA THR A 150 -4.10 -30.16 -3.29
C THR A 150 -5.04 -30.35 -2.11
N LYS A 151 -5.47 -31.60 -1.92
CA LYS A 151 -6.13 -32.08 -0.72
C LYS A 151 -5.21 -31.88 0.48
N THR A 152 -5.69 -31.14 1.47
CA THR A 152 -5.11 -31.05 2.81
C THR A 152 -5.28 -32.39 3.54
N PRO A 153 -4.21 -33.02 4.07
CA PRO A 153 -4.36 -34.13 4.99
C PRO A 153 -4.57 -33.64 6.42
N VAL A 154 -5.64 -34.14 7.04
CA VAL A 154 -5.99 -34.03 8.45
C VAL A 154 -4.88 -34.67 9.30
N PHE A 155 -4.29 -33.91 10.21
CA PHE A 155 -3.28 -34.40 11.16
C PHE A 155 -3.98 -34.86 12.45
N GLU A 156 -4.17 -36.18 12.59
CA GLU A 156 -4.79 -36.80 13.75
C GLU A 156 -3.75 -37.21 14.80
N LYS A 157 -4.07 -36.88 16.06
CA LYS A 157 -3.25 -37.02 17.26
C LYS A 157 -2.92 -38.49 17.57
N LYS A 158 -1.67 -38.77 17.99
CA LYS A 158 -1.37 -39.94 18.83
C LYS A 158 -0.49 -39.55 20.02
N HIS A 159 -1.10 -39.61 21.19
CA HIS A 159 -0.41 -39.65 22.49
C HIS A 159 0.45 -40.91 22.57
N SER A 160 1.75 -40.77 22.80
CA SER A 160 2.62 -41.88 23.20
C SER A 160 2.99 -41.73 24.67
N ARG A 161 2.67 -42.76 25.44
CA ARG A 161 2.96 -42.89 26.88
C ARG A 161 4.46 -43.06 27.08
N CYS A 162 5.08 -42.21 27.88
CA CYS A 162 6.42 -42.44 28.40
C CYS A 162 6.32 -43.26 29.69
N ASN A 163 6.91 -44.45 29.73
CA ASN A 163 7.09 -45.22 30.96
C ASN A 163 8.45 -45.95 30.96
N ARG A 164 9.37 -45.41 31.77
CA ARG A 164 10.29 -46.05 32.74
C ARG A 164 11.10 -47.32 32.35
N ARG A 165 12.44 -47.22 32.50
CA ARG A 165 13.38 -48.17 33.17
C ARG A 165 14.80 -47.57 33.08
N ILE A 166 15.44 -47.16 34.18
CA ILE A 166 16.31 -47.94 35.09
C ILE A 166 17.26 -48.86 34.34
N LEU A 167 18.57 -48.55 34.39
CA LEU A 167 19.67 -49.49 34.58
C LEU A 167 20.86 -48.80 35.28
N ASP A 168 21.25 -49.36 36.41
CA ASP A 168 22.55 -49.26 37.10
C ASP A 168 23.74 -49.56 36.17
N VAL A 169 24.88 -48.88 36.37
CA VAL A 169 26.23 -49.45 36.24
C VAL A 169 27.23 -48.70 37.16
N GLN A 170 27.72 -49.44 38.16
CA GLN A 170 29.03 -49.49 38.85
C GLN A 170 29.83 -48.20 39.12
#